data_AF-A0A158QCJ5-F1
#
_entry.id   AF-A0A158QCJ5-F1
#
_cell.length_a   1.000
_cell.length_b   1.000
_cell.length_c   1.000
_cell.angle_alpha   90.00
_cell.angle_beta   90.00
_cell.angle_gamma   90.00
#
_symmetry.space_group_name_H-M   'P 1'
#
loop_
_entity.id
_entity.type
_entity.pdbx_description
1 polymer ?
#
loop_
_entity_poly.entity_id
_entity_poly.type
_entity_poly.pdbx_seq_one_letter_code
_entity_poly.pdbx_strand_id
1 'polypeptide(L)'
;MPPTQHYVSVLSQADRNIEEFEDTHSLVPKLDPTLKRSVQSCPELIKSDLSALYPAKDFSGSRLTSISFHYSVQNSKDSEHFEHIYELFVQSALDVCASLNQMGYWADFMHPKTGIPYIGFHLHPNSGARLTNFGFDVNENGCCKVNRERLLNQSLFVGILFTDAPKDHPVIRHMQGANHAALVTVPFIFSSLLYLKYFIESPSMLEKSVFKCAPIVWLATFIGIIRSYAVSKSYATFISIGLLFCSIGDIFLVHDTEEFFISGLIAFAIGHVFYIIAYGFKPLRLPLFLPLIIAFLIMNYHFAPVLRGPLVYAIPAYCFILSTMIWRAVSLAVENSSYSLALGCTLFGISDALLGINVFLKPLERLRYSVMSTYYLGQLCIAISTLSIRLKQKVV
;
A
#
# COMPACT_ATOMS: atom_id res chain seq x y z
N MET A 1 -47.91 3.86 9.63
CA MET A 1 -47.18 5.12 9.89
C MET A 1 -47.17 5.94 8.61
N PRO A 2 -47.40 7.25 8.65
CA PRO A 2 -47.44 8.05 7.42
C PRO A 2 -46.06 8.04 6.73
N PRO A 3 -46.00 8.00 5.39
CA PRO A 3 -44.77 7.82 4.61
C PRO A 3 -43.76 8.98 4.73
N THR A 4 -44.15 10.10 5.34
CA THR A 4 -43.33 11.29 5.53
C THR A 4 -42.24 11.13 6.59
N GLN A 5 -42.45 10.35 7.66
CA GLN A 5 -41.44 10.21 8.72
C GLN A 5 -40.25 9.33 8.32
N HIS A 6 -40.48 8.28 7.53
CA HIS A 6 -39.41 7.44 6.96
C HIS A 6 -38.60 8.21 5.90
N TYR A 7 -39.25 9.09 5.14
CA TYR A 7 -38.56 9.90 4.14
C TYR A 7 -37.64 10.94 4.79
N VAL A 8 -38.10 11.59 5.86
CA VAL A 8 -37.30 12.54 6.63
C VAL A 8 -36.15 11.84 7.38
N SER A 9 -36.35 10.62 7.89
CA SER A 9 -35.26 9.86 8.52
C SER A 9 -34.18 9.46 7.51
N VAL A 10 -34.56 9.01 6.31
CA VAL A 10 -33.64 8.67 5.21
C VAL A 10 -32.91 9.91 4.71
N LEU A 11 -33.59 11.04 4.53
CA LEU A 11 -32.95 12.31 4.13
C LEU A 11 -32.01 12.84 5.23
N SER A 12 -32.37 12.74 6.51
CA SER A 12 -31.50 13.16 7.62
C SER A 12 -30.30 12.23 7.83
N GLN A 13 -30.43 10.94 7.50
CA GLN A 13 -29.29 10.01 7.48
C GLN A 13 -28.41 10.28 6.27
N ALA A 14 -29.00 10.60 5.12
CA ALA A 14 -28.27 10.95 3.90
C ALA A 14 -27.50 12.27 4.03
N ASP A 15 -28.11 13.33 4.57
CA ASP A 15 -27.42 14.61 4.83
C ASP A 15 -26.26 14.43 5.82
N ARG A 16 -26.45 13.62 6.88
CA ARG A 16 -25.36 13.29 7.81
C ARG A 16 -24.21 12.53 7.13
N ASN A 17 -24.54 11.59 6.24
CA ASN A 17 -23.54 10.83 5.48
C ASN A 17 -22.84 11.68 4.39
N ILE A 18 -23.49 12.74 3.90
CA ILE A 18 -22.94 13.71 2.95
C ILE A 18 -22.07 14.75 3.68
N GLU A 19 -22.43 15.17 4.89
CA GLU A 19 -21.56 16.03 5.72
C GLU A 19 -20.33 15.27 6.24
N GLU A 20 -20.43 13.96 6.53
CA GLU A 20 -19.26 13.09 6.76
C GLU A 20 -18.37 12.90 5.51
N PHE A 21 -18.91 13.16 4.30
CA PHE A 21 -18.21 12.96 3.02
C PHE A 21 -17.04 13.94 2.81
N GLU A 22 -17.06 15.11 3.46
CA GLU A 22 -15.99 16.11 3.37
C GLU A 22 -14.79 15.81 4.28
N ASP A 23 -14.95 14.96 5.31
CA ASP A 23 -13.92 14.73 6.31
C ASP A 23 -13.21 13.35 6.17
N THR A 24 -12.00 13.40 5.61
CA THR A 24 -10.92 12.41 5.83
C THR A 24 -11.08 10.97 5.29
N HIS A 25 -11.53 10.79 4.04
CA HIS A 25 -11.49 9.45 3.42
C HIS A 25 -10.12 9.03 2.85
N SER A 26 -9.88 7.72 2.86
CA SER A 26 -8.69 7.09 2.31
C SER A 26 -8.76 7.04 0.77
N LEU A 27 -7.78 7.61 0.03
CA LEU A 27 -7.63 7.47 -1.44
C LEU A 27 -7.56 6.02 -1.95
N VAL A 28 -7.25 5.08 -1.05
CA VAL A 28 -7.35 3.65 -1.33
C VAL A 28 -8.62 3.15 -0.64
N PRO A 29 -9.63 2.67 -1.39
CA PRO A 29 -10.88 2.20 -0.81
C PRO A 29 -10.63 0.99 0.08
N LYS A 30 -11.25 0.93 1.27
CA LYS A 30 -11.19 -0.28 2.11
C LYS A 30 -12.17 -1.29 1.52
N LEU A 31 -11.63 -2.41 1.07
CA LEU A 31 -12.37 -3.40 0.30
C LEU A 31 -12.53 -4.68 1.12
N ASP A 32 -13.77 -5.10 1.37
CA ASP A 32 -14.04 -6.36 2.08
C ASP A 32 -13.62 -7.57 1.22
N PRO A 33 -12.81 -8.51 1.72
CA PRO A 33 -12.33 -9.65 0.92
C PRO A 33 -13.44 -10.62 0.46
N THR A 34 -14.61 -10.62 1.10
CA THR A 34 -15.75 -11.50 0.76
C THR A 34 -16.51 -11.07 -0.50
N LEU A 35 -16.40 -9.78 -0.85
CA LEU A 35 -16.96 -9.22 -2.07
C LEU A 35 -15.95 -9.35 -3.22
N LYS A 36 -16.18 -10.29 -4.13
CA LYS A 36 -15.46 -10.38 -5.40
C LYS A 36 -15.91 -9.25 -6.32
N ARG A 37 -14.99 -8.74 -7.15
CA ARG A 37 -15.29 -7.68 -8.12
C ARG A 37 -14.93 -8.12 -9.52
N SER A 38 -15.76 -7.75 -10.48
CA SER A 38 -15.41 -7.82 -11.89
C SER A 38 -15.51 -6.42 -12.50
N VAL A 39 -14.43 -5.99 -13.13
CA VAL A 39 -14.30 -4.68 -13.76
C VAL A 39 -14.26 -4.89 -15.27
N GLN A 40 -15.09 -4.16 -15.98
CA GLN A 40 -15.21 -4.25 -17.43
C GLN A 40 -15.51 -2.89 -18.05
N SER A 41 -15.16 -2.72 -19.33
CA SER A 41 -15.64 -1.57 -20.09
C SER A 41 -17.15 -1.63 -20.21
N CYS A 42 -17.82 -0.52 -19.92
CA CYS A 42 -19.27 -0.46 -19.94
C CYS A 42 -19.79 -0.66 -21.37
N PRO A 43 -20.72 -1.60 -21.60
CA PRO A 43 -21.34 -1.80 -22.91
C PRO A 43 -22.03 -0.53 -23.44
N GLU A 44 -21.83 -0.21 -24.72
CA GLU A 44 -22.47 0.95 -25.36
C GLU A 44 -24.00 0.93 -25.26
N LEU A 45 -24.59 -0.27 -25.27
CA LEU A 45 -26.05 -0.49 -25.17
C LEU A 45 -26.69 0.09 -23.90
N ILE A 46 -25.93 0.24 -22.81
CA ILE A 46 -26.44 0.74 -21.52
C ILE A 46 -26.35 2.26 -21.41
N LYS A 47 -25.57 2.92 -22.29
CA LYS A 47 -25.35 4.37 -22.18
C LYS A 47 -26.62 5.18 -22.34
N SER A 48 -27.57 4.73 -23.16
CA SER A 48 -28.90 5.36 -23.28
C SER A 48 -29.67 5.31 -21.97
N ASP A 49 -29.65 4.15 -21.30
CA ASP A 49 -30.34 3.95 -20.03
C ASP A 49 -29.69 4.76 -18.90
N LEU A 50 -28.35 4.81 -18.89
CA LEU A 50 -27.60 5.67 -17.97
C LEU A 50 -27.87 7.15 -18.21
N SER A 51 -28.00 7.59 -19.46
CA SER A 51 -28.33 8.99 -19.78
C SER A 51 -29.71 9.38 -19.22
N ALA A 52 -30.67 8.44 -19.22
CA ALA A 52 -31.97 8.65 -18.60
C ALA A 52 -31.91 8.69 -17.05
N LEU A 53 -30.96 7.97 -16.44
CA LEU A 53 -30.75 7.93 -14.99
C LEU A 53 -29.93 9.13 -14.48
N TYR A 54 -29.02 9.66 -15.29
CA TYR A 54 -28.14 10.78 -14.95
C TYR A 54 -28.24 11.91 -15.99
N PRO A 55 -29.33 12.70 -15.99
CA PRO A 55 -29.57 13.72 -17.02
C PRO A 55 -28.50 14.82 -17.06
N ALA A 56 -27.80 15.05 -15.93
CA ALA A 56 -26.75 16.05 -15.81
C ALA A 56 -25.38 15.60 -16.33
N LYS A 57 -25.22 14.31 -16.70
CA LYS A 57 -23.95 13.75 -17.17
C LYS A 57 -24.06 13.34 -18.62
N ASP A 58 -23.16 13.87 -19.44
CA ASP A 58 -23.04 13.45 -20.84
C ASP A 58 -22.20 12.17 -20.95
N PHE A 59 -22.79 11.12 -21.50
CA PHE A 59 -22.13 9.84 -21.78
C PHE A 59 -21.73 9.67 -23.25
N SER A 60 -22.04 10.65 -24.12
CA SER A 60 -21.78 10.64 -25.55
C SER A 60 -20.32 10.97 -25.90
N GLY A 61 -19.39 10.12 -25.43
CA GLY A 61 -17.96 10.24 -25.72
C GLY A 61 -17.05 9.74 -24.60
N SER A 62 -17.59 9.49 -23.41
CA SER A 62 -16.83 8.99 -22.27
C SER A 62 -16.61 7.47 -22.34
N ARG A 63 -15.38 7.04 -22.07
CA ARG A 63 -15.04 5.63 -21.85
C ARG A 63 -15.52 5.25 -20.45
N LEU A 64 -16.72 4.72 -20.38
CA LEU A 64 -17.31 4.25 -19.13
C LEU A 64 -16.71 2.90 -18.71
N THR A 65 -16.46 2.75 -17.42
CA THR A 65 -16.10 1.50 -16.77
C THR A 65 -17.22 1.10 -15.82
N SER A 66 -17.60 -0.18 -15.85
CA SER A 66 -18.57 -0.77 -14.93
C SER A 66 -17.88 -1.77 -14.02
N ILE A 67 -18.21 -1.72 -12.73
CA ILE A 67 -17.66 -2.58 -11.67
C ILE A 67 -18.81 -3.32 -11.01
N SER A 68 -18.88 -4.63 -11.23
CA SER A 68 -19.86 -5.51 -10.60
C SER A 68 -19.29 -6.13 -9.32
N PHE A 69 -20.12 -6.20 -8.28
CA PHE A 69 -19.79 -6.77 -6.98
C PHE A 69 -20.57 -8.07 -6.78
N HIS A 70 -19.85 -9.11 -6.38
CA HIS A 70 -20.36 -10.45 -6.19
C HIS A 70 -19.95 -10.98 -4.81
N TYR A 71 -20.91 -11.49 -4.05
CA TYR A 71 -20.66 -12.10 -2.75
C TYR A 71 -20.51 -13.61 -2.90
N SER A 72 -19.42 -14.16 -2.38
CA SER A 72 -19.19 -15.61 -2.38
C SER A 72 -19.97 -16.24 -1.22
N VAL A 73 -21.05 -16.95 -1.52
CA VAL A 73 -21.88 -17.64 -0.52
C VAL A 73 -21.11 -18.84 0.02
N GLN A 74 -20.78 -18.85 1.32
CA GLN A 74 -20.03 -19.94 1.95
C GLN A 74 -20.95 -20.87 2.74
N ASN A 75 -22.01 -20.35 3.36
CA ASN A 75 -22.97 -21.12 4.17
C ASN A 75 -24.41 -20.92 3.69
N SER A 76 -25.25 -21.94 3.88
CA SER A 76 -26.69 -21.88 3.54
C SER A 76 -27.51 -20.88 4.39
N LYS A 77 -26.95 -20.36 5.48
CA LYS A 77 -27.53 -19.29 6.33
C LYS A 77 -27.16 -17.87 5.88
N ASP A 78 -26.20 -17.71 4.97
CA ASP A 78 -25.82 -16.39 4.46
C ASP A 78 -26.98 -15.74 3.66
N SER A 79 -27.90 -16.56 3.13
CA SER A 79 -29.12 -16.13 2.46
C SER A 79 -30.20 -15.57 3.40
N GLU A 80 -30.06 -15.73 4.73
CA GLU A 80 -30.99 -15.13 5.69
C GLU A 80 -30.62 -13.68 6.06
N HIS A 81 -29.40 -13.21 5.73
CA HIS A 81 -28.89 -11.88 6.09
C HIS A 81 -28.48 -11.01 4.88
N PHE A 82 -29.33 -10.92 3.85
CA PHE A 82 -29.09 -10.03 2.70
C PHE A 82 -28.86 -8.56 3.06
N GLU A 83 -29.46 -8.09 4.16
CA GLU A 83 -29.29 -6.72 4.65
C GLU A 83 -27.84 -6.38 4.94
N HIS A 84 -27.14 -7.25 5.66
CA HIS A 84 -25.74 -7.06 6.00
C HIS A 84 -24.84 -7.07 4.76
N ILE A 85 -25.14 -7.93 3.79
CA ILE A 85 -24.41 -8.00 2.52
C ILE A 85 -24.60 -6.70 1.72
N TYR A 86 -25.81 -6.12 1.72
CA TYR A 86 -26.06 -4.84 1.07
C TYR A 86 -25.36 -3.68 1.78
N GLU A 87 -25.32 -3.65 3.10
CA GLU A 87 -24.56 -2.65 3.87
C GLU A 87 -23.06 -2.72 3.52
N LEU A 88 -22.48 -3.92 3.48
CA LEU A 88 -21.09 -4.14 3.07
C LEU A 88 -20.81 -3.63 1.65
N PHE A 89 -21.74 -3.87 0.71
CA PHE A 89 -21.64 -3.34 -0.65
C PHE A 89 -21.74 -1.82 -0.68
N VAL A 90 -22.73 -1.23 -0.02
CA VAL A 90 -22.93 0.23 0.00
C VAL A 90 -21.69 0.92 0.57
N GLN A 91 -21.13 0.42 1.68
CA GLN A 91 -19.91 0.96 2.26
C GLN A 91 -18.72 0.86 1.30
N SER A 92 -18.54 -0.31 0.67
CA SER A 92 -17.46 -0.52 -0.29
C SER A 92 -17.60 0.37 -1.54
N ALA A 93 -18.82 0.54 -2.04
CA ALA A 93 -19.11 1.36 -3.21
C ALA A 93 -18.91 2.86 -2.92
N LEU A 94 -19.30 3.33 -1.73
CA LEU A 94 -19.05 4.70 -1.27
C LEU A 94 -17.55 5.00 -1.21
N ASP A 95 -16.75 4.12 -0.60
CA ASP A 95 -15.29 4.30 -0.52
C ASP A 95 -14.65 4.40 -1.92
N VAL A 96 -15.12 3.60 -2.88
CA VAL A 96 -14.65 3.62 -4.27
C VAL A 96 -15.07 4.92 -4.97
N CYS A 97 -16.34 5.30 -4.85
CA CYS A 97 -16.86 6.56 -5.41
C CYS A 97 -16.11 7.77 -4.86
N ALA A 98 -15.92 7.84 -3.54
CA ALA A 98 -15.17 8.93 -2.90
C ALA A 98 -13.73 9.00 -3.42
N SER A 99 -13.05 7.85 -3.53
CA SER A 99 -11.67 7.77 -4.05
C SER A 99 -11.57 8.25 -5.50
N LEU A 100 -12.52 7.89 -6.36
CA LEU A 100 -12.54 8.29 -7.77
C LEU A 100 -12.93 9.77 -7.94
N ASN A 101 -13.94 10.23 -7.19
CA ASN A 101 -14.38 11.63 -7.19
C ASN A 101 -13.27 12.58 -6.74
N GLN A 102 -12.50 12.23 -5.69
CA GLN A 102 -11.34 13.00 -5.26
C GLN A 102 -10.23 13.10 -6.32
N MET A 103 -10.19 12.15 -7.27
CA MET A 103 -9.23 12.15 -8.38
C MET A 103 -9.80 12.80 -9.65
N GLY A 104 -10.99 13.41 -9.58
CA GLY A 104 -11.63 14.13 -10.68
C GLY A 104 -12.42 13.25 -11.66
N TYR A 105 -12.63 11.97 -11.33
CA TYR A 105 -13.47 11.06 -12.11
C TYR A 105 -14.88 11.01 -11.54
N TRP A 106 -15.88 11.00 -12.39
CA TRP A 106 -17.25 10.74 -11.97
C TRP A 106 -17.39 9.26 -11.60
N ALA A 107 -18.00 8.97 -10.46
CA ALA A 107 -18.36 7.62 -10.07
C ALA A 107 -19.67 7.59 -9.28
N ASP A 108 -20.55 6.65 -9.61
CA ASP A 108 -21.81 6.39 -8.89
C ASP A 108 -22.19 4.91 -8.96
N PHE A 109 -23.03 4.45 -8.04
CA PHE A 109 -23.48 3.06 -7.97
C PHE A 109 -24.99 2.95 -7.82
N MET A 110 -25.52 1.79 -8.19
CA MET A 110 -26.95 1.51 -8.06
C MET A 110 -27.25 0.93 -6.69
N HIS A 111 -28.21 1.52 -5.98
CA HIS A 111 -28.64 0.99 -4.69
C HIS A 111 -29.22 -0.43 -4.89
N PRO A 112 -28.73 -1.44 -4.16
CA PRO A 112 -28.94 -2.85 -4.50
C PRO A 112 -30.41 -3.29 -4.42
N LYS A 113 -31.21 -2.67 -3.53
CA LYS A 113 -32.65 -2.94 -3.41
C LYS A 113 -33.55 -2.18 -4.38
N THR A 114 -33.25 -0.90 -4.61
CA THR A 114 -34.18 0.02 -5.29
C THR A 114 -33.83 0.17 -6.77
N GLY A 115 -32.58 -0.12 -7.16
CA GLY A 115 -32.07 0.10 -8.51
C GLY A 115 -31.94 1.57 -8.89
N ILE A 116 -32.02 2.47 -7.91
CA ILE A 116 -31.90 3.91 -8.12
C ILE A 116 -30.41 4.28 -7.96
N PRO A 117 -29.88 5.24 -8.76
CA PRO A 117 -28.60 5.87 -8.49
C PRO A 117 -28.45 6.26 -7.01
N TYR A 118 -27.31 6.00 -6.40
CA TYR A 118 -27.13 6.38 -5.00
C TYR A 118 -26.82 7.88 -4.90
N ILE A 119 -25.71 8.33 -5.49
CA ILE A 119 -25.25 9.72 -5.38
C ILE A 119 -26.11 10.66 -6.26
N GLY A 120 -26.41 10.26 -7.49
CA GLY A 120 -27.20 11.03 -8.45
C GLY A 120 -28.66 11.24 -8.01
N PHE A 121 -29.24 10.32 -7.25
CA PHE A 121 -30.57 10.51 -6.67
C PHE A 121 -30.60 11.62 -5.62
N HIS A 122 -29.54 11.74 -4.81
CA HIS A 122 -29.43 12.84 -3.83
C HIS A 122 -29.34 14.20 -4.53
N LEU A 123 -28.74 14.25 -5.73
CA LEU A 123 -28.67 15.47 -6.52
C LEU A 123 -29.99 15.77 -7.27
N HIS A 124 -30.72 14.73 -7.72
CA HIS A 124 -31.95 14.84 -8.51
C HIS A 124 -33.02 13.79 -8.12
N PRO A 125 -33.81 14.02 -7.06
CA PRO A 125 -34.74 13.03 -6.51
C PRO A 125 -35.98 12.72 -7.39
N ASN A 126 -36.22 13.51 -8.44
CA ASN A 126 -37.41 13.40 -9.29
C ASN A 126 -37.25 12.46 -10.50
N SER A 127 -36.11 11.79 -10.68
CA SER A 127 -35.94 10.81 -11.76
C SER A 127 -36.67 9.51 -11.39
N GLY A 128 -37.84 9.25 -11.97
CA GLY A 128 -38.57 7.99 -11.82
C GLY A 128 -37.89 6.77 -12.47
N ALA A 129 -36.74 6.98 -13.12
CA ALA A 129 -35.95 5.93 -13.76
C ALA A 129 -35.27 5.02 -12.73
N ARG A 130 -35.35 3.71 -12.95
CA ARG A 130 -34.73 2.69 -12.10
C ARG A 130 -34.05 1.65 -12.96
N LEU A 131 -32.86 1.23 -12.55
CA LEU A 131 -32.14 0.11 -13.11
C LEU A 131 -32.29 -1.09 -12.18
N THR A 132 -33.36 -1.86 -12.35
CA THR A 132 -33.62 -3.04 -11.51
C THR A 132 -33.12 -4.33 -12.17
N ASN A 133 -32.43 -5.17 -11.39
CA ASN A 133 -32.11 -6.57 -11.70
C ASN A 133 -31.29 -6.84 -12.97
N PHE A 134 -30.09 -6.27 -13.08
CA PHE A 134 -29.16 -6.64 -14.15
C PHE A 134 -27.72 -6.76 -13.64
N GLY A 135 -27.15 -7.97 -13.79
CA GLY A 135 -25.71 -8.17 -13.87
C GLY A 135 -25.29 -8.29 -15.34
N PHE A 136 -24.06 -7.88 -15.66
CA PHE A 136 -23.51 -8.03 -17.01
C PHE A 136 -22.28 -8.91 -16.91
N ASP A 137 -22.25 -9.98 -17.70
CA ASP A 137 -21.09 -10.84 -17.86
C ASP A 137 -20.63 -10.74 -19.31
N VAL A 138 -19.40 -10.27 -19.52
CA VAL A 138 -18.83 -10.10 -20.85
C VAL A 138 -17.82 -11.23 -21.07
N ASN A 139 -18.16 -12.15 -21.97
CA ASN A 139 -17.28 -13.26 -22.32
C ASN A 139 -15.97 -12.73 -22.94
N GLU A 140 -14.91 -13.55 -22.95
CA GLU A 140 -13.59 -13.23 -23.53
C GLU A 140 -13.64 -12.71 -24.98
N ASN A 141 -14.73 -13.01 -25.69
CA ASN A 141 -14.99 -12.57 -27.07
C ASN A 141 -15.61 -11.16 -27.16
N GLY A 142 -15.79 -10.44 -26.05
CA GLY A 142 -16.40 -9.10 -26.00
C GLY A 142 -17.94 -9.08 -26.12
N CYS A 143 -18.60 -10.24 -26.10
CA CYS A 143 -20.06 -10.33 -26.16
C CYS A 143 -20.65 -10.17 -24.76
N CYS A 144 -21.46 -9.13 -24.57
CA CYS A 144 -22.12 -8.83 -23.30
C CYS A 144 -23.39 -9.67 -23.13
N LYS A 145 -23.43 -10.52 -22.11
CA LYS A 145 -24.63 -11.26 -21.70
C LYS A 145 -25.25 -10.57 -20.48
N VAL A 146 -26.53 -10.24 -20.62
CA VAL A 146 -27.32 -9.69 -19.51
C VAL A 146 -27.79 -10.84 -18.64
N ASN A 147 -27.22 -10.96 -17.43
CA ASN A 147 -27.62 -11.96 -16.45
C ASN A 147 -28.74 -11.40 -15.58
N ARG A 148 -29.92 -12.02 -15.68
CA ARG A 148 -31.09 -11.72 -14.84
C ARG A 148 -31.11 -12.57 -13.56
N GLU A 149 -30.34 -13.65 -13.50
CA GLU A 149 -30.21 -14.50 -12.33
C GLU A 149 -29.27 -13.88 -11.29
N ARG A 150 -29.75 -13.76 -10.05
CA ARG A 150 -28.98 -13.15 -8.95
C ARG A 150 -27.91 -14.07 -8.37
N LEU A 151 -28.07 -15.38 -8.47
CA LEU A 151 -27.15 -16.37 -7.90
C LEU A 151 -26.65 -17.29 -9.01
N LEU A 152 -25.35 -17.24 -9.32
CA LEU A 152 -24.71 -18.14 -10.27
C LEU A 152 -23.54 -18.83 -9.58
N ASN A 153 -23.48 -20.17 -9.59
CA ASN A 153 -22.36 -20.94 -9.02
C ASN A 153 -21.92 -20.48 -7.61
N GLN A 154 -22.87 -20.33 -6.68
CA GLN A 154 -22.63 -19.84 -5.30
C GLN A 154 -22.07 -18.40 -5.21
N SER A 155 -22.14 -17.64 -6.29
CA SER A 155 -21.79 -16.22 -6.36
C SER A 155 -23.07 -15.41 -6.49
N LEU A 156 -23.38 -14.62 -5.47
CA LEU A 156 -24.52 -13.72 -5.43
C LEU A 156 -24.13 -12.36 -6.02
N PHE A 157 -24.79 -11.92 -7.08
CA PHE A 157 -24.66 -10.54 -7.56
C PHE A 157 -25.27 -9.59 -6.53
N VAL A 158 -24.47 -8.64 -6.03
CA VAL A 158 -24.87 -7.70 -4.97
C VAL A 158 -25.18 -6.32 -5.54
N GLY A 159 -24.38 -5.83 -6.47
CA GLY A 159 -24.57 -4.49 -7.03
C GLY A 159 -23.56 -4.10 -8.10
N ILE A 160 -23.75 -2.90 -8.67
CA ILE A 160 -22.92 -2.37 -9.76
C ILE A 160 -22.61 -0.89 -9.55
N LEU A 161 -21.38 -0.51 -9.89
CA LEU A 161 -20.85 0.85 -9.90
C LEU A 161 -20.42 1.23 -11.32
N PHE A 162 -20.61 2.49 -11.69
CA PHE A 162 -20.21 3.09 -12.96
C PHE A 162 -19.25 4.26 -12.72
N THR A 163 -18.26 4.42 -13.60
CA THR A 163 -17.33 5.54 -13.55
C THR A 163 -16.79 5.88 -14.93
N ASP A 164 -16.39 7.14 -15.15
CA ASP A 164 -15.64 7.56 -16.34
C ASP A 164 -14.12 7.39 -16.19
N ALA A 165 -13.66 6.87 -15.05
CA ALA A 165 -12.28 6.42 -14.89
C ALA A 165 -11.98 5.23 -15.82
N PRO A 166 -10.84 5.23 -16.51
CA PRO A 166 -10.51 4.17 -17.44
C PRO A 166 -10.22 2.86 -16.70
N LYS A 167 -10.46 1.70 -17.33
CA LYS A 167 -10.31 0.38 -16.68
C LYS A 167 -8.92 0.10 -16.09
N ASP A 168 -7.89 0.75 -16.61
CA ASP A 168 -6.50 0.68 -16.17
C ASP A 168 -6.15 1.69 -15.06
N HIS A 169 -7.13 2.47 -14.58
CA HIS A 169 -6.99 3.40 -13.48
C HIS A 169 -6.46 2.68 -12.23
N PRO A 170 -5.49 3.26 -11.48
CA PRO A 170 -4.83 2.58 -10.36
C PRO A 170 -5.78 2.06 -9.28
N VAL A 171 -6.81 2.83 -8.91
CA VAL A 171 -7.84 2.42 -7.94
C VAL A 171 -8.63 1.22 -8.48
N ILE A 172 -8.92 1.20 -9.78
CA ILE A 172 -9.68 0.14 -10.45
C ILE A 172 -8.86 -1.14 -10.57
N ARG A 173 -7.59 -1.03 -10.95
CA ARG A 173 -6.68 -2.19 -10.97
C ARG A 173 -6.39 -2.75 -9.57
N HIS A 174 -6.33 -1.89 -8.54
CA HIS A 174 -6.22 -2.35 -7.16
C HIS A 174 -7.44 -3.22 -6.77
N MET A 175 -8.64 -2.86 -7.24
CA MET A 175 -9.86 -3.65 -7.05
C MET A 175 -9.88 -4.99 -7.81
N GLN A 176 -9.14 -5.11 -8.91
CA GLN A 176 -9.08 -6.33 -9.74
C GLN A 176 -8.24 -7.46 -9.11
N GLY A 177 -7.67 -7.28 -7.92
CA GLY A 177 -7.09 -8.39 -7.16
C GLY A 177 -5.88 -9.02 -7.83
N ALA A 178 -5.05 -8.24 -8.52
CA ALA A 178 -3.71 -8.73 -8.80
C ALA A 178 -2.99 -8.86 -7.45
N ASN A 179 -2.80 -10.11 -6.99
CA ASN A 179 -1.97 -10.50 -5.85
C ASN A 179 -0.48 -10.19 -6.11
N HIS A 180 -0.17 -8.95 -6.50
CA HIS A 180 1.17 -8.43 -6.67
C HIS A 180 1.98 -8.54 -5.38
N ALA A 181 1.29 -8.55 -4.22
CA ALA A 181 1.89 -8.86 -2.93
C ALA A 181 2.50 -10.27 -2.94
N ALA A 182 1.72 -11.32 -3.21
CA ALA A 182 2.19 -12.71 -3.18
C ALA A 182 3.24 -13.02 -4.26
N LEU A 183 3.14 -12.40 -5.44
CA LEU A 183 4.07 -12.63 -6.54
C LEU A 183 5.51 -12.20 -6.22
N VAL A 184 5.72 -11.35 -5.20
CA VAL A 184 7.05 -10.83 -4.84
C VAL A 184 7.44 -11.04 -3.39
N THR A 185 6.51 -11.13 -2.43
CA THR A 185 6.85 -11.55 -1.05
C THR A 185 7.32 -13.00 -1.00
N VAL A 186 6.82 -13.89 -1.87
CA VAL A 186 7.30 -15.28 -1.94
C VAL A 186 8.77 -15.35 -2.37
N PRO A 187 9.21 -14.74 -3.48
CA PRO A 187 10.63 -14.65 -3.82
C PRO A 187 11.50 -14.01 -2.73
N PHE A 188 11.02 -12.96 -2.06
CA PHE A 188 11.73 -12.34 -0.94
C PHE A 188 11.94 -13.31 0.23
N ILE A 189 10.87 -13.97 0.70
CA ILE A 189 10.95 -14.93 1.81
C ILE A 189 11.86 -16.10 1.42
N PHE A 190 11.67 -16.64 0.23
CA PHE A 190 12.47 -17.77 -0.27
C PHE A 190 13.96 -17.43 -0.33
N SER A 191 14.32 -16.30 -0.97
CA SER A 191 15.72 -15.86 -1.06
C SER A 191 16.32 -15.52 0.31
N SER A 192 15.54 -14.93 1.23
CA SER A 192 15.98 -14.62 2.59
C SER A 192 16.33 -15.91 3.37
N LEU A 193 15.44 -16.91 3.33
CA LEU A 193 15.65 -18.20 3.98
C LEU A 193 16.82 -18.97 3.35
N LEU A 194 16.92 -18.92 2.01
CA LEU A 194 18.00 -19.56 1.27
C LEU A 194 19.36 -18.99 1.68
N TYR A 195 19.48 -17.66 1.78
CA TYR A 195 20.70 -17.03 2.25
C TYR A 195 21.02 -17.38 3.70
N LEU A 196 20.06 -17.22 4.61
CA LEU A 196 20.26 -17.49 6.04
C LEU A 196 20.65 -18.94 6.32
N LYS A 197 20.15 -19.90 5.54
CA LYS A 197 20.40 -21.33 5.77
C LYS A 197 21.65 -21.85 5.09
N TYR A 198 21.98 -21.38 3.88
CA TYR A 198 23.01 -22.02 3.06
C TYR A 198 24.16 -21.10 2.64
N PHE A 199 23.95 -19.79 2.52
CA PHE A 199 24.95 -18.89 1.92
C PHE A 199 25.63 -17.93 2.90
N ILE A 200 25.12 -17.81 4.12
CA ILE A 200 25.74 -16.98 5.16
C ILE A 200 27.17 -17.44 5.49
N GLU A 201 27.43 -18.74 5.40
CA GLU A 201 28.72 -19.41 5.63
C GLU A 201 29.37 -19.91 4.31
N SER A 202 28.87 -19.52 3.14
CA SER A 202 29.46 -19.95 1.87
C SER A 202 30.91 -19.42 1.74
N PRO A 203 31.87 -20.26 1.31
CA PRO A 203 33.26 -19.85 1.07
C PRO A 203 33.40 -18.99 -0.19
N SER A 204 32.43 -19.07 -1.12
CA SER A 204 32.44 -18.30 -2.35
C SER A 204 31.90 -16.88 -2.11
N MET A 205 32.76 -15.88 -2.29
CA MET A 205 32.39 -14.46 -2.14
C MET A 205 31.30 -14.05 -3.13
N LEU A 206 31.34 -14.60 -4.36
CA LEU A 206 30.34 -14.33 -5.39
C LEU A 206 28.97 -14.84 -4.96
N GLU A 207 28.89 -16.11 -4.56
CA GLU A 207 27.62 -16.72 -4.12
C GLU A 207 27.05 -15.98 -2.91
N LYS A 208 27.90 -15.74 -1.90
CA LYS A 208 27.51 -14.99 -0.70
C LYS A 208 26.95 -13.62 -1.06
N SER A 209 27.60 -12.88 -1.97
CA SER A 209 27.11 -11.57 -2.43
C SER A 209 25.77 -11.66 -3.15
N VAL A 210 25.65 -12.58 -4.12
CA VAL A 210 24.43 -12.75 -4.93
C VAL A 210 23.23 -13.10 -4.04
N PHE A 211 23.37 -14.10 -3.18
CA PHE A 211 22.27 -14.55 -2.32
C PHE A 211 21.98 -13.58 -1.17
N LYS A 212 22.97 -12.81 -0.70
CA LYS A 212 22.75 -11.72 0.26
C LYS A 212 21.94 -10.57 -0.33
N CYS A 213 22.17 -10.23 -1.60
CA CYS A 213 21.50 -9.13 -2.28
C CYS A 213 20.11 -9.50 -2.81
N ALA A 214 19.88 -10.77 -3.15
CA ALA A 214 18.64 -11.24 -3.78
C ALA A 214 17.35 -10.79 -3.07
N PRO A 215 17.21 -10.86 -1.72
CA PRO A 215 16.02 -10.37 -1.04
C PRO A 215 15.75 -8.88 -1.30
N ILE A 216 16.79 -8.05 -1.25
CA ILE A 216 16.68 -6.60 -1.41
C ILE A 216 16.32 -6.24 -2.86
N VAL A 217 16.90 -6.95 -3.84
CA VAL A 217 16.56 -6.78 -5.26
C VAL A 217 15.10 -7.17 -5.53
N TRP A 218 14.59 -8.23 -4.89
CA TRP A 218 13.17 -8.57 -4.97
C TRP A 218 12.27 -7.48 -4.38
N LEU A 219 12.65 -6.86 -3.26
CA LEU A 219 11.92 -5.72 -2.70
C LEU A 219 11.96 -4.48 -3.60
N ALA A 220 13.10 -4.17 -4.21
CA ALA A 220 13.20 -3.05 -5.16
C ALA A 220 12.33 -3.30 -6.40
N THR A 221 12.35 -4.53 -6.92
CA THR A 221 11.51 -4.97 -8.05
C THR A 221 10.02 -4.92 -7.68
N PHE A 222 9.66 -5.36 -6.46
CA PHE A 222 8.31 -5.24 -5.92
C PHE A 222 7.83 -3.80 -6.03
N ILE A 223 8.55 -2.86 -5.41
CA ILE A 223 8.17 -1.45 -5.42
C ILE A 223 8.09 -0.91 -6.85
N GLY A 224 8.96 -1.35 -7.76
CA GLY A 224 8.90 -1.02 -9.19
C GLY A 224 7.61 -1.49 -9.87
N ILE A 225 7.19 -2.74 -9.65
CA ILE A 225 5.95 -3.31 -10.19
C ILE A 225 4.73 -2.62 -9.58
N ILE A 226 4.73 -2.42 -8.26
CA ILE A 226 3.61 -1.80 -7.55
C ILE A 226 3.63 -0.27 -7.60
N ARG A 227 4.62 0.35 -8.26
CA ARG A 227 4.83 1.80 -8.30
C ARG A 227 3.60 2.57 -8.76
N SER A 228 2.87 2.02 -9.74
CA SER A 228 1.63 2.60 -10.25
C SER A 228 0.51 2.65 -9.22
N TYR A 229 0.58 1.80 -8.19
CA TYR A 229 -0.34 1.72 -7.05
C TYR A 229 0.21 2.41 -5.79
N ALA A 230 1.46 2.86 -5.80
CA ALA A 230 2.05 3.54 -4.66
C ALA A 230 1.32 4.88 -4.42
N VAL A 231 0.93 5.11 -3.18
CA VAL A 231 0.20 6.32 -2.77
C VAL A 231 1.00 7.59 -3.08
N SER A 232 2.33 7.51 -2.99
CA SER A 232 3.25 8.54 -3.47
C SER A 232 4.36 7.93 -4.33
N LYS A 233 4.35 8.25 -5.62
CA LYS A 233 5.39 7.81 -6.58
C LYS A 233 6.78 8.33 -6.20
N SER A 234 6.86 9.55 -5.68
CA SER A 234 8.13 10.16 -5.25
C SER A 234 8.71 9.40 -4.05
N TYR A 235 7.88 9.12 -3.03
CA TYR A 235 8.25 8.30 -1.88
C TYR A 235 8.77 6.93 -2.31
N ALA A 236 7.99 6.21 -3.12
CA ALA A 236 8.38 4.89 -3.63
C ALA A 236 9.70 4.92 -4.41
N THR A 237 9.97 5.99 -5.17
CA THR A 237 11.25 6.16 -5.89
C THR A 237 12.44 6.22 -4.95
N PHE A 238 12.36 7.09 -3.94
CA PHE A 238 13.46 7.26 -2.99
C PHE A 238 13.66 6.02 -2.13
N ILE A 239 12.59 5.32 -1.75
CA ILE A 239 12.70 4.01 -1.08
C ILE A 239 13.37 2.99 -2.00
N SER A 240 12.98 2.88 -3.28
CA SER A 240 13.64 1.97 -4.22
C SER A 240 15.13 2.28 -4.39
N ILE A 241 15.50 3.56 -4.51
CA ILE A 241 16.92 3.96 -4.63
C ILE A 241 17.68 3.60 -3.35
N GLY A 242 17.09 3.86 -2.17
CA GLY A 242 17.68 3.48 -0.89
C GLY A 242 17.95 1.97 -0.78
N LEU A 243 16.99 1.13 -1.18
CA LEU A 243 17.15 -0.33 -1.23
C LEU A 243 18.30 -0.76 -2.14
N LEU A 244 18.43 -0.16 -3.32
CA LEU A 244 19.52 -0.49 -4.24
C LEU A 244 20.90 -0.12 -3.66
N PHE A 245 21.01 1.02 -2.97
CA PHE A 245 22.24 1.41 -2.28
C PHE A 245 22.56 0.49 -1.10
N CYS A 246 21.56 0.05 -0.33
CA CYS A 246 21.74 -0.98 0.69
C CYS A 246 22.25 -2.29 0.08
N SER A 247 21.69 -2.71 -1.07
CA SER A 247 22.17 -3.89 -1.79
C SER A 247 23.61 -3.74 -2.27
N ILE A 248 24.03 -2.55 -2.72
CA ILE A 248 25.43 -2.28 -3.08
C ILE A 248 26.32 -2.36 -1.83
N GLY A 249 25.88 -1.80 -0.71
CA GLY A 249 26.56 -1.91 0.57
C GLY A 249 26.75 -3.35 1.00
N ASP A 250 25.75 -4.20 0.78
CA ASP A 250 25.82 -5.63 1.09
C ASP A 250 26.92 -6.36 0.32
N ILE A 251 27.16 -6.01 -0.95
CA ILE A 251 28.24 -6.56 -1.79
C ILE A 251 29.61 -6.17 -1.20
N PHE A 252 29.78 -4.91 -0.83
CA PHE A 252 31.04 -4.46 -0.26
C PHE A 252 31.33 -5.12 1.10
N LEU A 253 30.31 -5.28 1.95
CA LEU A 253 30.46 -5.94 3.25
C LEU A 253 30.72 -7.46 3.20
N VAL A 254 30.70 -8.09 2.01
CA VAL A 254 31.15 -9.49 1.87
C VAL A 254 32.68 -9.60 1.94
N HIS A 255 33.40 -8.53 1.62
CA HIS A 255 34.86 -8.52 1.59
C HIS A 255 35.42 -8.08 2.94
N ASP A 256 36.33 -8.88 3.51
CA ASP A 256 36.89 -8.66 4.86
C ASP A 256 38.04 -7.62 4.89
N THR A 257 38.00 -6.58 4.05
CA THR A 257 39.01 -5.51 4.04
C THR A 257 38.44 -4.19 4.55
N GLU A 258 39.27 -3.36 5.17
CA GLU A 258 38.85 -2.04 5.68
C GLU A 258 38.31 -1.13 4.57
N GLU A 259 38.93 -1.14 3.38
CA GLU A 259 38.50 -0.32 2.23
C GLU A 259 37.09 -0.67 1.76
N PHE A 260 36.81 -1.97 1.61
CA PHE A 260 35.47 -2.43 1.25
C PHE A 260 34.47 -2.21 2.39
N PHE A 261 34.87 -2.35 3.66
CA PHE A 261 34.00 -2.02 4.79
C PHE A 261 33.58 -0.54 4.76
N ILE A 262 34.52 0.39 4.55
CA ILE A 262 34.23 1.83 4.42
C ILE A 262 33.35 2.09 3.19
N SER A 263 33.64 1.45 2.06
CA SER A 263 32.82 1.57 0.84
C SER A 263 31.37 1.10 1.07
N GLY A 264 31.20 0.00 1.81
CA GLY A 264 29.89 -0.49 2.25
C GLY A 264 29.17 0.51 3.14
N LEU A 265 29.87 1.06 4.14
CA LEU A 265 29.35 2.08 5.04
C LEU A 265 28.85 3.33 4.29
N ILE A 266 29.62 3.79 3.30
CA ILE A 266 29.25 4.92 2.43
C ILE A 266 28.00 4.58 1.61
N ALA A 267 27.93 3.39 1.01
CA ALA A 267 26.77 2.97 0.24
C ALA A 267 25.50 2.92 1.10
N PHE A 268 25.56 2.35 2.31
CA PHE A 268 24.45 2.37 3.26
C PHE A 268 24.08 3.80 3.69
N ALA A 269 25.07 4.67 3.96
CA ALA A 269 24.83 6.07 4.31
C ALA A 269 24.07 6.81 3.21
N ILE A 270 24.45 6.61 1.94
CA ILE A 270 23.74 7.19 0.79
C ILE A 270 22.30 6.64 0.74
N GLY A 271 22.12 5.33 0.94
CA GLY A 271 20.79 4.72 1.03
C GLY A 271 19.92 5.35 2.13
N HIS A 272 20.48 5.56 3.31
CA HIS A 272 19.83 6.23 4.43
C HIS A 272 19.47 7.69 4.13
N VAL A 273 20.33 8.42 3.40
CA VAL A 273 20.01 9.78 2.94
C VAL A 273 18.80 9.77 2.01
N PHE A 274 18.70 8.81 1.08
CA PHE A 274 17.50 8.67 0.25
C PHE A 274 16.25 8.33 1.06
N TYR A 275 16.37 7.47 2.08
CA TYR A 275 15.29 7.24 3.03
C TYR A 275 14.88 8.50 3.79
N ILE A 276 15.85 9.30 4.30
CA ILE A 276 15.59 10.58 4.95
C ILE A 276 14.87 11.55 4.00
N ILE A 277 15.28 11.62 2.74
CA ILE A 277 14.62 12.44 1.71
C ILE A 277 13.18 11.96 1.50
N ALA A 278 12.95 10.64 1.43
CA ALA A 278 11.61 10.07 1.32
C ALA A 278 10.73 10.43 2.52
N TYR A 279 11.28 10.39 3.74
CA TYR A 279 10.55 10.65 4.98
C TYR A 279 10.26 12.14 5.19
N GLY A 280 11.12 13.02 4.65
CA GLY A 280 11.01 14.46 4.80
C GLY A 280 11.18 14.94 6.25
N PHE A 281 11.21 16.26 6.44
CA PHE A 281 11.45 16.89 7.75
C PHE A 281 10.20 17.42 8.46
N LYS A 282 9.01 17.18 7.91
CA LYS A 282 7.74 17.63 8.51
C LYS A 282 6.81 16.44 8.78
N PRO A 283 6.20 16.36 9.98
CA PRO A 283 6.49 17.18 11.17
C PRO A 283 7.84 16.82 11.80
N LEU A 284 8.47 17.75 12.52
CA LEU A 284 9.78 17.52 13.13
C LEU A 284 9.71 16.51 14.28
N ARG A 285 8.82 16.71 15.27
CA ARG A 285 8.69 15.84 16.47
C ARG A 285 10.06 15.55 17.14
N LEU A 286 10.79 16.61 17.50
CA LEU A 286 12.12 16.52 18.12
C LEU A 286 12.20 15.63 19.39
N PRO A 287 11.19 15.55 20.27
CA PRO A 287 11.25 14.67 21.44
C PRO A 287 11.49 13.19 21.08
N LEU A 288 11.03 12.74 19.91
CA LEU A 288 11.26 11.37 19.43
C LEU A 288 12.72 11.10 19.08
N PHE A 289 13.54 12.15 18.92
CA PHE A 289 14.97 12.01 18.61
C PHE A 289 15.82 11.76 19.84
N LEU A 290 15.39 12.21 21.03
CA LEU A 290 16.13 12.08 22.28
C LEU A 290 16.62 10.65 22.59
N PRO A 291 15.78 9.60 22.56
CA PRO A 291 16.26 8.23 22.81
C PRO A 291 17.31 7.78 21.80
N LEU A 292 17.22 8.24 20.55
CA LEU A 292 18.17 7.90 19.49
C LEU A 292 19.50 8.61 19.65
N ILE A 293 19.51 9.85 20.16
CA ILE A 293 20.74 10.56 20.54
C ILE A 293 21.42 9.88 21.72
N ILE A 294 20.66 9.44 22.73
CA ILE A 294 21.22 8.70 23.86
C ILE A 294 21.86 7.40 23.38
N ALA A 295 21.15 6.62 22.55
CA ALA A 295 21.69 5.40 21.95
C ALA A 295 22.94 5.69 21.10
N PHE A 296 22.92 6.74 20.28
CA PHE A 296 24.06 7.20 19.49
C PHE A 296 25.29 7.47 20.35
N LEU A 297 25.15 8.22 21.45
CA LEU A 297 26.24 8.55 22.36
C LEU A 297 26.79 7.31 23.06
N ILE A 298 25.93 6.43 23.55
CA ILE A 298 26.33 5.17 24.21
C ILE A 298 27.14 4.29 23.25
N MET A 299 26.62 4.06 22.04
CA MET A 299 27.30 3.21 21.05
C MET A 299 28.65 3.79 20.65
N ASN A 300 28.74 5.10 20.38
CA ASN A 300 30.01 5.73 20.02
C ASN A 300 31.00 5.76 21.18
N TYR A 301 30.54 5.90 22.44
CA TYR A 301 31.39 5.77 23.61
C TYR A 301 32.05 4.39 23.69
N HIS A 302 31.30 3.32 23.41
CA HIS A 302 31.85 1.97 23.40
C HIS A 302 32.74 1.66 22.21
N PHE A 303 32.48 2.24 21.03
CA PHE A 303 33.32 2.04 19.84
C PHE A 303 34.60 2.87 19.86
N ALA A 304 34.59 4.08 20.43
CA ALA A 304 35.74 4.99 20.38
C ALA A 304 37.11 4.38 20.75
N PRO A 305 37.26 3.51 21.77
CA PRO A 305 38.56 2.94 22.13
C PRO A 305 39.17 1.99 21.08
N VAL A 306 38.35 1.40 20.21
CA VAL A 306 38.77 0.37 19.25
C VAL A 306 38.89 0.89 17.81
N LEU A 307 38.36 2.07 17.51
CA LEU A 307 38.42 2.67 16.17
C LEU A 307 39.83 3.20 15.85
N ARG A 308 40.26 3.02 14.59
CA ARG A 308 41.55 3.49 14.06
C ARG A 308 41.34 4.12 12.69
N GLY A 309 42.29 4.96 12.26
CA GLY A 309 42.30 5.53 10.92
C GLY A 309 41.01 6.28 10.56
N PRO A 310 40.54 6.16 9.30
CA PRO A 310 39.31 6.84 8.83
C PRO A 310 38.04 6.48 9.62
N LEU A 311 38.00 5.30 10.25
CA LEU A 311 36.82 4.81 10.97
C LEU A 311 36.46 5.65 12.20
N VAL A 312 37.44 6.38 12.78
CA VAL A 312 37.22 7.32 13.89
C VAL A 312 36.20 8.40 13.54
N TYR A 313 36.14 8.81 12.27
CA TYR A 313 35.21 9.81 11.77
C TYR A 313 34.01 9.18 11.06
N ALA A 314 34.25 8.10 10.30
CA ALA A 314 33.22 7.45 9.49
C ALA A 314 32.11 6.84 10.35
N ILE A 315 32.44 6.19 11.47
CA ILE A 315 31.45 5.52 12.33
C ILE A 315 30.51 6.52 13.03
N PRO A 316 30.99 7.58 13.72
CA PRO A 316 30.09 8.59 14.27
C PRO A 316 29.22 9.27 13.20
N ALA A 317 29.79 9.60 12.03
CA ALA A 317 29.02 10.20 10.94
C ALA A 317 27.89 9.27 10.46
N TYR A 318 28.20 8.00 10.27
CA TYR A 318 27.23 6.99 9.87
C TYR A 318 26.12 6.81 10.93
N CYS A 319 26.50 6.63 12.20
CA CYS A 319 25.53 6.48 13.28
C CYS A 319 24.60 7.69 13.39
N PHE A 320 25.09 8.90 13.14
CA PHE A 320 24.25 10.11 13.15
C PHE A 320 23.23 10.11 11.99
N ILE A 321 23.64 9.70 10.79
CA ILE A 321 22.74 9.54 9.63
C ILE A 321 21.68 8.48 9.93
N LEU A 322 22.07 7.33 10.48
CA LEU A 322 21.15 6.25 10.85
C LEU A 322 20.14 6.71 11.93
N SER A 323 20.61 7.36 13.00
CA SER A 323 19.73 7.92 14.03
C SER A 323 18.75 8.95 13.44
N THR A 324 19.22 9.78 12.50
CA THR A 324 18.36 10.74 11.79
C THR A 324 17.30 10.02 10.95
N MET A 325 17.68 9.00 10.19
CA MET A 325 16.75 8.18 9.40
C MET A 325 15.66 7.57 10.28
N ILE A 326 16.02 6.93 11.39
CA ILE A 326 15.06 6.31 12.32
C ILE A 326 14.11 7.36 12.90
N TRP A 327 14.66 8.50 13.34
CA TRP A 327 13.85 9.60 13.86
C TRP A 327 12.85 10.14 12.82
N ARG A 328 13.29 10.36 11.58
CA ARG A 328 12.42 10.83 10.50
C ARG A 328 11.33 9.80 10.18
N ALA A 329 11.68 8.52 10.13
CA ALA A 329 10.74 7.44 9.89
C ALA A 329 9.67 7.34 10.97
N VAL A 330 10.06 7.33 12.25
CA VAL A 330 9.10 7.28 13.38
C VAL A 330 8.26 8.55 13.42
N SER A 331 8.85 9.72 13.16
CA SER A 331 8.12 10.97 13.06
C SER A 331 7.06 10.92 11.96
N LEU A 332 7.37 10.39 10.78
CA LEU A 332 6.41 10.25 9.69
C LEU A 332 5.35 9.17 9.97
N ALA A 333 5.77 8.07 10.58
CA ALA A 333 4.89 6.95 10.95
C ALA A 333 3.78 7.38 11.90
N VAL A 334 4.08 8.24 12.88
CA VAL A 334 3.08 8.81 13.81
C VAL A 334 2.07 9.71 13.08
N GLU A 335 2.48 10.44 12.02
CA GLU A 335 1.55 11.27 11.23
C GLU A 335 0.59 10.42 10.39
N ASN A 336 1.09 9.33 9.82
CA ASN A 336 0.37 8.51 8.85
C ASN A 336 -0.22 7.22 9.47
N SER A 337 -0.13 7.05 10.78
CA SER A 337 -0.46 5.80 11.48
C SER A 337 0.17 4.55 10.85
N SER A 338 1.40 4.69 10.34
CA SER A 338 2.11 3.62 9.61
C SER A 338 3.09 2.89 10.52
N TYR A 339 2.58 1.89 11.26
CA TYR A 339 3.39 1.08 12.19
C TYR A 339 4.50 0.28 11.49
N SER A 340 4.28 -0.12 10.24
CA SER A 340 5.26 -0.85 9.44
C SER A 340 6.53 -0.02 9.19
N LEU A 341 6.39 1.28 8.90
CA LEU A 341 7.55 2.16 8.70
C LEU A 341 8.40 2.29 9.97
N ALA A 342 7.75 2.56 11.10
CA ALA A 342 8.43 2.70 12.39
C ALA A 342 9.15 1.41 12.79
N LEU A 343 8.47 0.26 12.67
CA LEU A 343 9.04 -1.05 12.95
C LEU A 343 10.22 -1.35 12.02
N GLY A 344 10.07 -1.08 10.73
CA GLY A 344 11.07 -1.37 9.71
C GLY A 344 12.39 -0.63 9.94
N CYS A 345 12.32 0.68 10.15
CA CYS A 345 13.52 1.49 10.40
C CYS A 345 14.16 1.18 11.77
N THR A 346 13.36 0.84 12.78
CA THR A 346 13.87 0.42 14.09
C THR A 346 14.62 -0.91 13.98
N LEU A 347 14.05 -1.89 13.28
CA LEU A 347 14.72 -3.17 13.00
C LEU A 347 16.01 -3.00 12.21
N PHE A 348 16.02 -2.09 11.23
CA PHE A 348 17.24 -1.72 10.52
C PHE A 348 18.30 -1.19 11.50
N GLY A 349 17.94 -0.22 12.34
CA GLY A 349 18.86 0.34 13.33
C GLY A 349 19.41 -0.70 14.31
N ILE A 350 18.56 -1.67 14.72
CA ILE A 350 19.00 -2.81 15.54
C ILE A 350 19.99 -3.68 14.78
N SER A 351 19.74 -3.97 13.50
CA SER A 351 20.66 -4.74 12.67
C SER A 351 22.05 -4.12 12.61
N ASP A 352 22.12 -2.81 12.36
CA ASP A 352 23.39 -2.08 12.29
C ASP A 352 24.10 -1.99 13.64
N ALA A 353 23.36 -1.82 14.73
CA ALA A 353 23.93 -1.86 16.07
C ALA A 353 24.56 -3.24 16.37
N LEU A 354 23.87 -4.34 16.01
CA LEU A 354 24.39 -5.69 16.15
C LEU A 354 25.59 -5.94 15.22
N LEU A 355 25.59 -5.39 14.01
CA LEU A 355 26.71 -5.48 13.08
C LEU A 355 27.94 -4.76 13.66
N GLY A 356 27.77 -3.53 14.15
CA GLY A 356 28.85 -2.77 14.79
C GLY A 356 29.41 -3.48 16.02
N ILE A 357 28.56 -4.05 16.87
CA ILE A 357 29.01 -4.87 18.02
C ILE A 357 29.83 -6.08 17.54
N ASN A 358 29.35 -6.78 16.50
CA ASN A 358 30.00 -7.96 15.97
C ASN A 358 31.35 -7.65 15.29
N VAL A 359 31.49 -6.48 14.67
CA VAL A 359 32.72 -6.04 13.99
C VAL A 359 33.73 -5.45 14.96
N PHE A 360 33.30 -4.57 15.87
CA PHE A 360 34.23 -3.75 16.66
C PHE A 360 34.45 -4.25 18.09
N LEU A 361 33.49 -4.94 18.70
CA LEU A 361 33.58 -5.30 20.13
C LEU A 361 33.78 -6.80 20.35
N LYS A 362 32.86 -7.62 19.83
CA LYS A 362 32.90 -9.07 20.07
C LYS A 362 32.33 -9.83 18.88
N PRO A 363 33.17 -10.49 18.06
CA PRO A 363 32.70 -11.34 16.99
C PRO A 363 31.99 -12.56 17.57
N LEU A 364 30.70 -12.71 17.27
CA LEU A 364 29.87 -13.83 17.67
C LEU A 364 29.13 -14.36 16.45
N GLU A 365 29.34 -15.64 16.12
CA GLU A 365 28.73 -16.27 14.94
C GLU A 365 27.20 -16.11 14.91
N ARG A 366 26.54 -16.28 16.07
CA ARG A 366 25.08 -16.11 16.20
C ARG A 366 24.61 -14.70 15.88
N LEU A 367 25.44 -13.66 16.08
CA LEU A 367 25.06 -12.29 15.76
C LEU A 367 24.88 -12.10 14.25
N ARG A 368 25.61 -12.83 13.39
CA ARG A 368 25.46 -12.73 11.93
C ARG A 368 24.03 -13.08 11.48
N TYR A 369 23.43 -14.10 12.09
CA TYR A 369 22.05 -14.50 11.81
C TYR A 369 21.04 -13.44 12.29
N SER A 370 21.24 -12.89 13.49
CA SER A 370 20.38 -11.83 14.04
C SER A 370 20.47 -10.53 13.24
N VAL A 371 21.67 -10.13 12.82
CA VAL A 371 21.92 -8.99 11.93
C VAL A 371 21.11 -9.15 10.65
N MET A 372 21.27 -10.27 9.95
CA MET A 372 20.62 -10.46 8.65
C MET A 372 19.11 -10.63 8.76
N SER A 373 18.62 -11.28 9.83
CA SER A 373 17.18 -11.43 10.06
C SER A 373 16.50 -10.09 10.36
N THR A 374 17.08 -9.27 11.24
CA THR A 374 16.55 -7.94 11.55
C THR A 374 16.67 -6.99 10.36
N TYR A 375 17.74 -7.09 9.57
CA TYR A 375 17.91 -6.33 8.33
C TYR A 375 16.83 -6.63 7.30
N TYR A 376 16.64 -7.91 6.94
CA TYR A 376 15.64 -8.29 5.93
C TYR A 376 14.22 -7.96 6.36
N LEU A 377 13.86 -8.22 7.63
CA LEU A 377 12.55 -7.82 8.15
C LEU A 377 12.37 -6.30 8.18
N GLY A 378 13.43 -5.57 8.54
CA GLY A 378 13.46 -4.11 8.49
C GLY A 378 13.17 -3.57 7.10
N GLN A 379 13.90 -4.07 6.09
CA GLN A 379 13.75 -3.69 4.69
C GLN A 379 12.38 -4.07 4.13
N LEU A 380 11.83 -5.24 4.49
CA LEU A 380 10.47 -5.64 4.10
C LEU A 380 9.43 -4.64 4.62
N CYS A 381 9.52 -4.26 5.89
CA CYS A 381 8.62 -3.30 6.51
C CYS A 381 8.76 -1.90 5.90
N ILE A 382 9.99 -1.46 5.59
CA ILE A 382 10.22 -0.22 4.85
C ILE A 382 9.59 -0.29 3.45
N ALA A 383 9.73 -1.41 2.73
CA ALA A 383 9.12 -1.60 1.41
C ALA A 383 7.59 -1.58 1.47
N ILE A 384 6.98 -2.27 2.44
CA ILE A 384 5.52 -2.29 2.65
C ILE A 384 4.98 -0.89 2.97
N SER A 385 5.76 -0.04 3.65
CA SER A 385 5.32 1.33 3.96
C SER A 385 4.92 2.14 2.72
N THR A 386 5.48 1.83 1.53
CA THR A 386 5.15 2.49 0.26
C THR A 386 3.68 2.36 -0.16
N LEU A 387 2.96 1.38 0.38
CA LEU A 387 1.53 1.17 0.16
C LEU A 387 0.63 2.01 1.08
N SER A 388 1.18 2.55 2.18
CA SER A 388 0.38 3.24 3.21
C SER A 388 0.68 4.73 3.35
N ILE A 389 1.88 5.18 2.98
CA ILE A 389 2.34 6.55 3.25
C ILE A 389 1.78 7.57 2.24
N ARG A 390 1.10 8.59 2.76
CA ARG A 390 0.70 9.80 2.02
C ARG A 390 1.68 10.93 2.29
N LEU A 391 2.21 11.50 1.22
CA LEU A 391 2.84 12.81 1.32
C LEU A 391 1.76 13.86 1.10
N LYS A 392 1.53 14.76 2.07
CA LYS A 392 0.69 15.94 1.86
C LYS A 392 1.28 16.73 0.68
N GLN A 393 0.60 16.74 -0.47
CA GLN A 393 0.98 17.62 -1.57
C GLN A 393 0.92 19.06 -1.03
N LYS A 394 1.99 19.83 -1.24
CA LYS A 394 1.87 21.28 -1.17
C LYS A 394 0.88 21.66 -2.26
N VAL A 395 -0.32 22.08 -1.88
CA VAL A 395 -1.09 23.00 -2.70
C VAL A 395 -0.19 24.24 -2.79
N VAL A 396 0.42 24.43 -3.96
CA VAL A 396 1.22 25.63 -4.27
C VAL A 396 0.28 26.73 -4.67
#